data_AF-A0A819HXZ9-F1
#
_entry.id   AF-A0A819HXZ9-F1
#
_cell.length_a   1.000
_cell.length_b   1.000
_cell.length_c   1.000
_cell.angle_alpha   90.00
_cell.angle_beta   90.00
_cell.angle_gamma   90.00
#
_symmetry.space_group_name_H-M   'P 1'
#
loop_
_entity.id
_entity.type
_entity.pdbx_description
1 polymer ?
#
loop_
_entity_poly.entity_id
_entity_poly.type
_entity_poly.pdbx_seq_one_letter_code
_entity_poly.pdbx_strand_id
1 'polypeptide(L)'
;MFGGTCIFQHKLCVTCSGGSTIRIRIQSNGLPQFCPNTPNTVSELNVDFEVNFNPDVNINSPVYSPTTASALSSIVCNINNQASVPSVSNYVSNSSSGALNTLTGISVDGVTLLNINSANNVDPFYPAGGFSSESVDACLGHPNPSNNGYHYHAGFACALNAPTGNILSCSGTSACSASVANYSIASFSSFRTLTVIGIAKDGHIIYGPYDSTGNE
;
A
#
# COMPACT_ATOMS: atom_id res chain seq x y z
N MET A 1 1.23 -27.14 -6.00
CA MET A 1 0.25 -26.62 -5.02
C MET A 1 0.90 -26.63 -3.66
N PHE A 2 1.18 -25.47 -3.07
CA PHE A 2 1.64 -25.38 -1.69
C PHE A 2 0.40 -25.51 -0.78
N GLY A 3 0.00 -26.74 -0.49
CA GLY A 3 -1.17 -27.06 0.36
C GLY A 3 -0.85 -26.99 1.85
N GLY A 4 -0.36 -25.86 2.33
CA GLY A 4 -0.10 -25.62 3.74
C GLY A 4 -1.14 -24.69 4.36
N THR A 5 -1.53 -24.95 5.61
CA THR A 5 -2.27 -23.97 6.42
C THR A 5 -1.30 -22.84 6.78
N CYS A 6 -1.58 -21.60 6.36
CA CYS A 6 -0.87 -20.46 6.90
C CYS A 6 -1.47 -20.14 8.27
N ILE A 7 -0.61 -20.00 9.29
CA ILE A 7 -1.04 -19.60 10.64
C ILE A 7 -0.11 -18.50 11.08
N PHE A 8 -0.62 -17.28 11.11
CA PHE A 8 0.03 -16.15 11.72
C PHE A 8 -1.02 -15.28 12.43
N GLN A 9 -0.56 -14.47 13.37
CA GLN A 9 -1.43 -13.54 14.07
C GLN A 9 -1.37 -12.19 13.36
N HIS A 10 -2.48 -11.77 12.78
CA HIS A 10 -2.64 -10.41 12.29
C HIS A 10 -2.59 -9.40 13.46
N LYS A 11 -1.82 -8.32 13.31
CA LYS A 11 -1.70 -7.27 14.34
C LYS A 11 -1.84 -5.90 13.67
N LEU A 12 -2.89 -5.18 14.02
CA LEU A 12 -3.08 -3.77 13.69
C LEU A 12 -3.61 -3.05 14.93
N CYS A 13 -2.94 -1.98 15.34
CA CYS A 13 -3.37 -1.08 16.38
C CYS A 13 -3.27 0.35 15.87
N VAL A 14 -4.38 1.09 15.96
CA VAL A 14 -4.46 2.50 15.58
C VAL A 14 -4.92 3.26 16.80
N THR A 15 -4.14 4.25 17.21
CA THR A 15 -4.47 5.10 18.36
C THR A 15 -4.52 6.56 17.94
N CYS A 16 -5.59 7.25 18.33
CA CYS A 16 -5.75 8.68 18.10
C CYS A 16 -5.49 9.44 19.40
N SER A 17 -4.80 10.56 19.31
CA SER A 17 -4.52 11.43 20.45
C SER A 17 -4.51 12.90 20.02
N GLY A 18 -4.46 13.82 20.98
CA GLY A 18 -4.38 15.26 20.73
C GLY A 18 -5.71 16.00 20.89
N GLY A 19 -5.62 17.33 20.85
CA GLY A 19 -6.74 18.27 20.97
C GLY A 19 -7.01 18.99 19.66
N SER A 20 -6.40 20.17 19.47
CA SER A 20 -6.57 20.98 18.25
C SER A 20 -5.96 20.33 17.00
N THR A 21 -4.90 19.54 17.18
CA THR A 21 -4.31 18.71 16.13
C THR A 21 -4.44 17.27 16.56
N ILE A 22 -5.21 16.49 15.79
CA ILE A 22 -5.32 15.06 16.01
C ILE A 22 -4.06 14.39 15.47
N ARG A 23 -3.44 13.54 16.28
CA ARG A 23 -2.35 12.65 15.89
C ARG A 23 -2.85 11.23 15.85
N ILE A 24 -2.35 10.48 14.88
CA ILE A 24 -2.63 9.06 14.69
C ILE A 24 -1.31 8.30 14.78
N ARG A 25 -1.26 7.31 15.67
CA ARG A 25 -0.16 6.33 15.74
C ARG A 25 -0.64 5.00 15.20
N ILE A 26 0.11 4.47 14.25
CA ILE A 26 -0.19 3.23 13.54
C ILE A 26 0.87 2.21 13.93
N GLN A 27 0.43 1.06 14.41
CA GLN A 27 1.28 -0.08 14.74
C GLN A 27 0.78 -1.31 13.99
N SER A 28 1.63 -1.95 13.19
CA SER A 28 1.25 -3.12 12.41
C SER A 28 2.40 -4.11 12.26
N ASN A 29 2.06 -5.40 12.15
CA ASN A 29 3.02 -6.42 11.74
C ASN A 29 3.08 -6.67 10.22
N GLY A 30 2.31 -5.92 9.43
CA GLY A 30 2.35 -5.94 7.96
C GLY A 30 1.82 -7.22 7.32
N LEU A 31 1.25 -8.14 8.08
CA LEU A 31 0.65 -9.37 7.56
C LEU A 31 -0.78 -9.10 7.08
N PRO A 32 -1.26 -9.76 6.01
CA PRO A 32 -2.65 -9.66 5.57
C PRO A 32 -3.59 -10.44 6.50
N GLN A 33 -4.90 -10.26 6.37
CA GLN A 33 -5.91 -11.04 7.09
C GLN A 33 -6.26 -12.39 6.42
N PHE A 34 -5.55 -12.76 5.34
CA PHE A 34 -5.78 -13.96 4.53
C PHE A 34 -4.46 -14.69 4.27
N CYS A 35 -4.51 -15.95 3.84
CA CYS A 35 -3.30 -16.67 3.41
C CYS A 35 -2.87 -16.24 2.01
N PRO A 36 -1.74 -15.52 1.86
CA PRO A 36 -1.28 -15.13 0.54
C PRO A 36 -0.82 -16.36 -0.24
N ASN A 37 -1.03 -16.32 -1.56
CA ASN A 37 -0.57 -17.36 -2.47
C ASN A 37 0.60 -16.86 -3.29
N THR A 38 1.73 -16.83 -2.62
CA THR A 38 2.96 -16.23 -3.12
C THR A 38 4.09 -17.26 -3.05
N PRO A 39 5.09 -17.17 -3.95
CA PRO A 39 6.18 -18.15 -4.01
C PRO A 39 7.07 -18.14 -2.76
N ASN A 40 7.11 -17.02 -2.04
CA ASN A 40 7.93 -16.84 -0.84
C ASN A 40 7.06 -16.86 0.42
N THR A 41 7.64 -17.34 1.53
CA THR A 41 7.08 -17.23 2.87
C THR A 41 6.95 -15.76 3.27
N VAL A 42 5.85 -15.39 3.93
CA VAL A 42 5.68 -14.04 4.50
C VAL A 42 6.29 -13.94 5.90
N SER A 43 6.80 -12.77 6.25
CA SER A 43 7.39 -12.48 7.58
C SER A 43 6.75 -11.23 8.19
N GLU A 44 6.70 -11.19 9.52
CA GLU A 44 6.26 -10.00 10.24
C GLU A 44 7.23 -8.84 9.99
N LEU A 45 6.65 -7.65 9.82
CA LEU A 45 7.36 -6.38 9.88
C LEU A 45 7.13 -5.74 11.26
N ASN A 46 7.95 -4.76 11.63
CA ASN A 46 7.61 -3.86 12.73
C ASN A 46 7.33 -2.47 12.14
N VAL A 47 6.05 -2.14 11.98
CA VAL A 47 5.63 -0.81 11.56
C VAL A 47 5.11 -0.09 12.79
N ASP A 48 5.76 1.02 13.17
CA ASP A 48 5.29 1.91 14.23
C ASP A 48 5.68 3.35 13.91
N PHE A 49 4.68 4.17 13.57
CA PHE A 49 4.89 5.59 13.32
C PHE A 49 3.69 6.43 13.76
N GLU A 50 3.95 7.71 14.01
CA GLU A 50 2.96 8.70 14.41
C GLU A 50 3.00 9.90 13.48
N VAL A 51 1.82 10.41 13.11
CA VAL A 51 1.64 11.58 12.22
C VAL A 51 0.47 12.43 12.68
N ASN A 52 0.44 13.68 12.26
CA ASN A 52 -0.79 14.47 12.29
C ASN A 52 -1.80 13.84 11.33
N PHE A 53 -3.04 13.67 11.78
CA PHE A 53 -4.12 13.11 10.97
C PHE A 53 -4.64 14.16 10.00
N ASN A 54 -4.63 13.81 8.71
CA ASN A 54 -5.10 14.63 7.58
C ASN A 54 -4.67 16.11 7.70
N PRO A 55 -3.34 16.38 7.79
CA PRO A 55 -2.83 17.72 7.99
C PRO A 55 -3.23 18.61 6.81
N ASP A 56 -3.51 19.88 7.09
CA ASP A 56 -3.81 20.85 6.03
C ASP A 56 -2.56 21.09 5.18
N VAL A 57 -2.55 20.51 3.99
CA VAL A 57 -1.56 20.81 2.96
C VAL A 57 -2.10 21.94 2.10
N ASN A 58 -1.40 23.07 2.11
CA ASN A 58 -1.71 24.14 1.18
C ASN A 58 -1.45 23.65 -0.24
N ILE A 59 -2.52 23.34 -0.98
CA ILE A 59 -2.46 22.87 -2.38
C ILE A 59 -1.74 23.86 -3.31
N ASN A 60 -1.69 25.14 -2.95
CA ASN A 60 -0.96 26.17 -3.68
C ASN A 60 0.53 26.24 -3.31
N SER A 61 0.98 25.42 -2.37
CA SER A 61 2.37 25.32 -1.93
C SER A 61 2.79 23.85 -1.81
N PRO A 62 2.71 23.07 -2.90
CA PRO A 62 3.12 21.67 -2.87
C PRO A 62 4.63 21.58 -2.59
N VAL A 63 5.06 20.49 -1.94
CA VAL A 63 6.49 20.22 -1.69
C VAL A 63 7.30 20.20 -2.99
N TYR A 64 6.66 19.75 -4.08
CA TYR A 64 7.23 19.74 -5.41
C TYR A 64 6.28 20.38 -6.42
N SER A 65 6.83 21.18 -7.34
CA SER A 65 6.11 21.78 -8.47
C SER A 65 6.85 21.49 -9.78
N PRO A 66 6.82 20.24 -10.29
CA PRO A 66 7.54 19.91 -11.50
C PRO A 66 6.95 20.62 -12.72
N THR A 67 7.79 21.29 -13.50
CA THR A 67 7.39 21.96 -14.76
C THR A 67 7.76 21.17 -16.01
N THR A 68 8.40 20.00 -15.84
CA THR A 68 8.81 19.12 -16.93
C THR A 68 8.45 17.68 -16.62
N ALA A 69 8.25 16.86 -17.66
CA ALA A 69 8.01 15.43 -17.52
C ALA A 69 9.18 14.72 -16.81
N SER A 70 10.43 15.13 -17.05
CA SER A 70 11.61 14.58 -16.38
C SER A 70 11.62 14.88 -14.86
N ALA A 71 11.25 16.11 -14.48
CA ALA A 71 11.13 16.48 -13.07
C ALA A 71 9.99 15.71 -12.40
N LEU A 72 8.82 15.59 -13.05
CA LEU A 72 7.72 14.80 -12.55
C LEU A 72 8.10 13.33 -12.40
N SER A 73 8.77 12.75 -13.40
CA SER A 73 9.25 11.37 -13.36
C SER A 73 10.27 11.17 -12.24
N SER A 74 11.16 12.14 -11.98
CA SER A 74 12.10 12.06 -10.85
C SER A 74 11.40 12.10 -9.48
N ILE A 75 10.16 12.61 -9.43
CA ILE A 75 9.31 12.63 -8.23
C ILE A 75 8.48 11.34 -8.11
N VAL A 76 7.80 10.93 -9.19
CA VAL A 76 6.85 9.81 -9.15
C VAL A 76 7.55 8.46 -9.34
N CYS A 77 8.62 8.40 -10.14
CA CYS A 77 9.38 7.20 -10.49
C CYS A 77 10.63 7.00 -9.62
N ASN A 78 10.58 7.41 -8.36
CA ASN A 78 11.68 7.24 -7.42
C ASN A 78 11.17 6.58 -6.13
N ILE A 79 11.55 5.32 -5.95
CA ILE A 79 11.16 4.51 -4.80
C ILE A 79 11.59 5.11 -3.45
N ASN A 80 12.64 5.94 -3.43
CA ASN A 80 13.18 6.55 -2.24
C ASN A 80 12.47 7.85 -1.83
N ASN A 81 11.59 8.41 -2.68
CA ASN A 81 10.88 9.64 -2.33
C ASN A 81 9.93 9.47 -1.14
N GLN A 82 9.60 8.22 -0.78
CA GLN A 82 8.82 7.93 0.43
C GLN A 82 9.61 8.15 1.73
N ALA A 83 10.91 8.46 1.67
CA ALA A 83 11.66 8.98 2.80
C ALA A 83 11.30 10.44 3.14
N SER A 84 10.84 11.21 2.16
CA SER A 84 10.51 12.64 2.32
C SER A 84 9.05 12.82 2.70
N VAL A 85 8.78 12.91 4.00
CA VAL A 85 7.44 13.22 4.53
C VAL A 85 7.32 14.74 4.77
N PRO A 86 6.24 15.42 4.33
CA PRO A 86 6.04 16.83 4.60
C PRO A 86 6.14 17.17 6.09
N SER A 87 6.76 18.30 6.44
CA SER A 87 6.93 18.71 7.85
C SER A 87 5.59 18.94 8.56
N VAL A 88 4.55 19.36 7.83
CA VAL A 88 3.19 19.54 8.36
C VAL A 88 2.58 18.24 8.90
N SER A 89 3.05 17.09 8.43
CA SER A 89 2.63 15.77 8.92
C SER A 89 3.21 15.43 10.28
N ASN A 90 4.25 16.15 10.75
CA ASN A 90 4.93 15.89 12.00
C ASN A 90 5.23 14.39 12.21
N TYR A 91 5.77 13.77 11.16
CA TYR A 91 6.05 12.34 11.10
C TYR A 91 7.14 11.93 12.09
N VAL A 92 6.85 10.92 12.89
CA VAL A 92 7.78 10.32 13.86
C VAL A 92 7.75 8.82 13.68
N SER A 93 8.87 8.23 13.27
CA SER A 93 9.07 6.78 13.30
C SER A 93 9.51 6.36 14.70
N ASN A 94 8.94 5.29 15.24
CA ASN A 94 9.49 4.65 16.43
C ASN A 94 10.87 4.04 16.10
N SER A 95 11.81 4.04 17.06
CA SER A 95 13.16 3.51 16.87
C SER A 95 13.20 1.99 16.68
N SER A 96 12.16 1.29 17.13
CA SER A 96 12.03 -0.16 16.92
C SER A 96 11.50 -0.52 15.53
N SER A 97 10.96 0.45 14.78
CA SER A 97 10.39 0.20 13.45
C SER A 97 11.44 -0.29 12.46
N GLY A 98 11.03 -1.17 11.56
CA GLY A 98 11.84 -1.57 10.41
C GLY A 98 12.12 -0.39 9.47
N ALA A 99 12.88 -0.64 8.40
CA ALA A 99 13.14 0.38 7.39
C ALA A 99 11.84 0.79 6.66
N LEU A 100 11.25 1.93 7.04
CA LEU A 100 10.00 2.47 6.45
C LEU A 100 10.27 3.41 5.26
N ASN A 101 11.45 3.35 4.65
CA ASN A 101 11.88 4.30 3.61
C ASN A 101 11.10 4.17 2.29
N THR A 102 10.53 3.01 2.02
CA THR A 102 9.73 2.72 0.81
C THR A 102 8.22 2.69 1.10
N LEU A 103 7.83 2.92 2.35
CA LEU A 103 6.44 2.89 2.80
C LEU A 103 5.70 4.14 2.33
N THR A 104 4.65 3.95 1.52
CA THR A 104 3.70 4.99 1.14
C THR A 104 2.63 5.17 2.21
N GLY A 105 2.17 4.08 2.83
CA GLY A 105 1.11 4.10 3.82
C GLY A 105 0.79 2.71 4.37
N ILE A 106 -0.25 2.63 5.18
CA ILE A 106 -0.79 1.40 5.75
C ILE A 106 -2.25 1.28 5.34
N SER A 107 -2.61 0.12 4.79
CA SER A 107 -3.99 -0.18 4.42
C SER A 107 -4.85 -0.52 5.63
N VAL A 108 -6.18 -0.55 5.46
CA VAL A 108 -7.11 -0.83 6.58
C VAL A 108 -6.98 -2.24 7.17
N ASP A 109 -6.40 -3.18 6.43
CA ASP A 109 -6.03 -4.50 6.95
C ASP A 109 -4.59 -4.52 7.51
N GLY A 110 -3.95 -3.37 7.71
CA GLY A 110 -2.64 -3.26 8.34
C GLY A 110 -1.45 -3.63 7.45
N VAL A 111 -1.66 -4.08 6.22
CA VAL A 111 -0.56 -4.38 5.30
C VAL A 111 0.07 -3.09 4.78
N THR A 112 1.38 -3.16 4.52
CA THR A 112 2.14 -2.05 3.95
C THR A 112 1.73 -1.74 2.51
N LEU A 113 1.51 -0.46 2.24
CA LEU A 113 1.41 0.09 0.89
C LEU A 113 2.79 0.62 0.55
N LEU A 114 3.49 -0.02 -0.39
CA LEU A 114 4.79 0.46 -0.84
C LEU A 114 4.63 1.42 -2.01
N ASN A 115 5.75 1.96 -2.48
CA ASN A 115 5.79 2.79 -3.68
C ASN A 115 5.21 2.04 -4.89
N ILE A 116 4.57 2.77 -5.81
CA ILE A 116 4.00 2.16 -7.03
C ILE A 116 5.08 1.53 -7.93
N ASN A 117 6.34 1.94 -7.81
CA ASN A 117 7.45 1.35 -8.55
C ASN A 117 8.05 0.14 -7.83
N SER A 118 8.46 -0.83 -8.64
CA SER A 118 9.32 -1.95 -8.25
C SER A 118 10.69 -1.49 -7.74
N ALA A 119 11.46 -2.43 -7.18
CA ALA A 119 12.86 -2.21 -6.81
C ALA A 119 13.75 -1.77 -8.00
N ASN A 120 13.30 -1.99 -9.24
CA ASN A 120 13.98 -1.57 -10.47
C ASN A 120 13.55 -0.17 -10.95
N ASN A 121 12.76 0.58 -10.17
CA ASN A 121 12.17 1.87 -10.55
C ASN A 121 11.32 1.81 -11.83
N VAL A 122 10.60 0.72 -12.03
CA VAL A 122 9.61 0.55 -13.11
C VAL A 122 8.28 0.09 -12.55
N ASP A 123 7.20 0.24 -13.32
CA ASP A 123 5.90 -0.35 -12.99
C ASP A 123 6.03 -1.87 -12.75
N PRO A 124 5.57 -2.40 -11.60
CA PRO A 124 5.74 -3.81 -11.25
C PRO A 124 4.86 -4.74 -12.08
N PHE A 125 3.79 -4.24 -12.70
CA PHE A 125 2.84 -5.04 -13.48
C PHE A 125 3.07 -4.92 -14.99
N TYR A 126 3.52 -3.74 -15.44
CA TYR A 126 3.82 -3.43 -16.84
C TYR A 126 5.20 -2.78 -17.01
N PRO A 127 6.28 -3.46 -16.61
CA PRO A 127 7.61 -2.87 -16.62
C PRO A 127 8.09 -2.55 -18.04
N ALA A 128 8.64 -1.35 -18.23
CA ALA A 128 9.38 -0.98 -19.43
C ALA A 128 10.82 -1.55 -19.40
N GLY A 129 11.52 -1.55 -20.54
CA GLY A 129 12.97 -1.84 -20.55
C GLY A 129 13.36 -3.32 -20.40
N GLY A 130 12.41 -4.25 -20.55
CA GLY A 130 12.69 -5.69 -20.58
C GLY A 130 12.78 -6.36 -19.19
N PHE A 131 12.38 -5.67 -18.12
CA PHE A 131 12.21 -6.33 -16.82
C PHE A 131 10.99 -7.24 -16.82
N SER A 132 11.01 -8.27 -15.98
CA SER A 132 9.85 -9.16 -15.77
C SER A 132 8.84 -8.49 -14.84
N SER A 133 7.55 -8.71 -15.11
CA SER A 133 6.48 -8.34 -14.17
C SER A 133 6.63 -9.10 -12.85
N GLU A 134 6.35 -8.43 -11.75
CA GLU A 134 6.33 -9.04 -10.43
C GLU A 134 5.18 -10.05 -10.30
N SER A 135 5.43 -11.15 -9.59
CA SER A 135 4.43 -12.20 -9.37
C SER A 135 3.61 -11.89 -8.14
N VAL A 136 2.32 -11.57 -8.34
CA VAL A 136 1.38 -11.25 -7.26
C VAL A 136 0.28 -12.29 -7.13
N ASP A 137 -0.33 -12.33 -5.95
CA ASP A 137 -1.54 -13.11 -5.73
C ASP A 137 -2.79 -12.37 -6.25
N ALA A 138 -3.96 -13.01 -6.14
CA ALA A 138 -5.23 -12.44 -6.57
C ALA A 138 -5.68 -11.25 -5.71
N CYS A 139 -4.97 -10.93 -4.63
CA CYS A 139 -5.12 -9.72 -3.85
C CYS A 139 -4.12 -8.62 -4.25
N LEU A 140 -3.37 -8.83 -5.34
CA LEU A 140 -2.39 -7.89 -5.89
C LEU A 140 -1.25 -7.54 -4.92
N GLY A 141 -0.99 -8.43 -3.97
CA GLY A 141 0.14 -8.31 -3.05
C GLY A 141 1.14 -9.43 -3.23
N HIS A 142 2.33 -9.21 -2.67
CA HIS A 142 3.40 -10.21 -2.62
C HIS A 142 4.41 -9.87 -1.52
N PRO A 143 5.28 -10.83 -1.14
CA PRO A 143 6.35 -10.58 -0.19
C PRO A 143 7.48 -9.80 -0.86
N ASN A 144 8.03 -8.84 -0.12
CA ASN A 144 9.23 -8.12 -0.51
C ASN A 144 10.44 -9.08 -0.58
N PRO A 145 11.25 -9.05 -1.66
CA PRO A 145 12.38 -9.97 -1.82
C PRO A 145 13.48 -9.87 -0.75
N SER A 146 13.59 -8.74 -0.05
CA SER A 146 14.67 -8.48 0.91
C SER A 146 14.34 -8.88 2.35
N ASN A 147 13.07 -8.80 2.75
CA ASN A 147 12.65 -9.01 4.14
C ASN A 147 11.38 -9.87 4.29
N ASN A 148 10.81 -10.37 3.19
CA ASN A 148 9.59 -11.18 3.15
C ASN A 148 8.34 -10.50 3.73
N GLY A 149 8.37 -9.20 4.00
CA GLY A 149 7.17 -8.45 4.40
C GLY A 149 6.18 -8.40 3.24
N TYR A 150 4.93 -8.78 3.50
CA TYR A 150 3.88 -8.70 2.49
C TYR A 150 3.47 -7.25 2.26
N HIS A 151 3.25 -6.88 1.00
CA HIS A 151 2.88 -5.53 0.63
C HIS A 151 2.04 -5.46 -0.64
N TYR A 152 1.44 -4.30 -0.84
CA TYR A 152 0.71 -3.95 -2.06
C TYR A 152 1.40 -2.78 -2.78
N HIS A 153 1.36 -2.82 -4.11
CA HIS A 153 1.82 -1.70 -4.97
C HIS A 153 0.66 -0.82 -5.46
N ALA A 154 -0.53 -1.40 -5.64
CA ALA A 154 -1.72 -0.72 -6.14
C ALA A 154 -2.91 -0.94 -5.19
N GLY A 155 -4.07 -0.37 -5.51
CA GLY A 155 -5.30 -0.62 -4.76
C GLY A 155 -5.82 -2.05 -4.94
N PHE A 156 -6.39 -2.62 -3.88
CA PHE A 156 -6.93 -3.97 -3.84
C PHE A 156 -8.08 -4.01 -2.83
N ALA A 157 -9.19 -4.65 -3.19
CA ALA A 157 -10.33 -4.76 -2.28
C ALA A 157 -10.15 -5.85 -1.20
N CYS A 158 -9.10 -6.67 -1.25
CA CYS A 158 -8.87 -7.69 -0.22
C CYS A 158 -8.60 -7.09 1.18
N ALA A 159 -8.13 -5.83 1.27
CA ALA A 159 -8.05 -5.11 2.55
C ALA A 159 -9.44 -4.86 3.14
N LEU A 160 -10.42 -4.60 2.28
CA LEU A 160 -11.78 -4.26 2.69
C LEU A 160 -12.58 -5.52 2.98
N ASN A 161 -12.50 -6.50 2.09
CA ASN A 161 -13.18 -7.79 2.19
C ASN A 161 -12.24 -8.89 1.67
N ALA A 162 -11.57 -9.56 2.60
CA ALA A 162 -10.76 -10.71 2.27
C ALA A 162 -11.62 -11.83 1.67
N PRO A 163 -11.21 -12.44 0.53
CA PRO A 163 -11.87 -13.61 -0.01
C PRO A 163 -11.88 -14.75 1.02
N THR A 164 -13.00 -15.48 1.12
CA THR A 164 -13.06 -16.70 1.92
C THR A 164 -12.30 -17.82 1.21
N GLY A 165 -11.35 -18.44 1.89
CA GLY A 165 -10.61 -19.60 1.39
C GLY A 165 -9.21 -19.26 0.88
N ASN A 166 -8.68 -20.12 0.00
CA ASN A 166 -7.33 -19.96 -0.52
C ASN A 166 -7.29 -18.84 -1.57
N ILE A 167 -6.41 -17.87 -1.37
CA ILE A 167 -6.10 -16.89 -2.41
C ILE A 167 -5.43 -17.63 -3.57
N LEU A 168 -5.80 -17.28 -4.81
CA LEU A 168 -5.14 -17.81 -6.01
C LEU A 168 -3.95 -16.92 -6.37
N SER A 169 -3.03 -17.41 -7.21
CA SER A 169 -2.12 -16.49 -7.88
C SER A 169 -2.90 -15.59 -8.85
N CYS A 170 -2.41 -14.38 -9.14
CA CYS A 170 -3.01 -13.56 -10.18
C CYS A 170 -2.99 -14.28 -11.55
N SER A 171 -1.91 -15.01 -11.85
CA SER A 171 -1.81 -15.86 -13.05
C SER A 171 -2.87 -16.97 -13.11
N GLY A 172 -3.35 -17.44 -11.96
CA GLY A 172 -4.44 -18.42 -11.84
C GLY A 172 -5.85 -17.81 -11.86
N THR A 173 -5.95 -16.48 -11.91
CA THR A 173 -7.22 -15.73 -11.92
C THR A 173 -7.37 -15.02 -13.25
N SER A 174 -8.24 -15.52 -14.12
CA SER A 174 -8.37 -15.04 -15.52
C SER A 174 -8.57 -13.53 -15.65
N ALA A 175 -9.39 -12.93 -14.77
CA ALA A 175 -9.60 -11.48 -14.77
C ALA A 175 -8.33 -10.71 -14.39
N CYS A 176 -7.56 -11.20 -13.41
CA CYS A 176 -6.32 -10.59 -12.94
C CYS A 176 -5.21 -10.70 -13.99
N SER A 177 -5.01 -11.88 -14.56
CA SER A 177 -3.97 -12.11 -15.57
C SER A 177 -4.25 -11.42 -16.91
N ALA A 178 -5.52 -11.16 -17.24
CA ALA A 178 -5.88 -10.40 -18.43
C ALA A 178 -5.53 -8.90 -18.31
N SER A 179 -5.81 -8.29 -17.15
CA SER A 179 -5.46 -6.89 -16.88
C SER A 179 -5.47 -6.61 -15.38
N VAL A 180 -4.29 -6.43 -14.79
CA VAL A 180 -4.15 -6.09 -13.36
C VAL A 180 -4.83 -4.76 -13.05
N ALA A 181 -4.73 -3.77 -13.94
CA ALA A 181 -5.37 -2.47 -13.77
C ALA A 181 -6.91 -2.59 -13.70
N ASN A 182 -7.52 -3.22 -14.70
CA ASN A 182 -8.98 -3.41 -14.71
C ASN A 182 -9.44 -4.28 -13.54
N TYR A 183 -8.66 -5.30 -13.18
CA TYR A 183 -8.95 -6.17 -12.04
C TYR A 183 -8.87 -5.42 -10.70
N SER A 184 -7.87 -4.56 -10.52
CA SER A 184 -7.74 -3.69 -9.34
C SER A 184 -8.99 -2.83 -9.14
N ILE A 185 -9.44 -2.12 -10.18
CA ILE A 185 -10.65 -1.29 -10.14
C ILE A 185 -11.90 -2.15 -9.89
N ALA A 186 -12.04 -3.26 -10.63
CA ALA A 186 -13.20 -4.15 -10.52
C ALA A 186 -13.33 -4.78 -9.12
N SER A 187 -12.21 -4.97 -8.41
CA SER A 187 -12.24 -5.45 -7.03
C SER A 187 -13.01 -4.50 -6.10
N PHE A 188 -13.06 -3.19 -6.42
CA PHE A 188 -13.83 -2.19 -5.68
C PHE A 188 -15.30 -2.07 -6.13
N SER A 189 -15.81 -2.94 -7.00
CA SER A 189 -17.18 -2.85 -7.54
C SER A 189 -18.29 -2.89 -6.48
N SER A 190 -18.02 -3.45 -5.30
CA SER A 190 -18.96 -3.42 -4.14
C SER A 190 -18.80 -2.19 -3.24
N PHE A 191 -17.82 -1.33 -3.54
CA PHE A 191 -17.41 -0.16 -2.77
C PHE A 191 -17.45 1.10 -3.65
N ARG A 192 -18.53 1.28 -4.43
CA ARG A 192 -18.74 2.42 -5.34
C ARG A 192 -19.16 3.70 -4.61
N THR A 193 -18.37 4.06 -3.61
CA THR A 193 -18.49 5.26 -2.80
C THR A 193 -17.10 5.68 -2.37
N LEU A 194 -16.95 6.90 -1.84
CA LEU A 194 -15.73 7.37 -1.22
C LEU A 194 -15.34 6.48 -0.03
N THR A 195 -14.52 5.48 -0.30
CA THR A 195 -14.20 4.39 0.64
C THR A 195 -12.77 4.56 1.12
N VAL A 196 -12.58 4.60 2.44
CA VAL A 196 -11.23 4.65 3.04
C VAL A 196 -10.58 3.29 2.90
N ILE A 197 -9.38 3.25 2.31
CA ILE A 197 -8.60 2.03 2.11
C ILE A 197 -7.28 2.02 2.87
N GLY A 198 -6.88 3.16 3.45
CA GLY A 198 -5.69 3.26 4.29
C GLY A 198 -5.38 4.67 4.77
N ILE A 199 -4.21 4.80 5.39
CA ILE A 199 -3.61 6.05 5.82
C ILE A 199 -2.20 6.14 5.23
N ALA A 200 -1.90 7.26 4.58
CA ALA A 200 -0.59 7.54 4.04
C ALA A 200 0.41 7.86 5.16
N LYS A 201 1.70 7.67 4.88
CA LYS A 201 2.81 7.94 5.80
C LYS A 201 2.91 9.42 6.21
N ASP A 202 2.22 10.31 5.50
CA ASP A 202 2.10 11.72 5.80
C ASP A 202 0.79 12.08 6.55
N GLY A 203 -0.03 11.08 6.89
CA GLY A 203 -1.26 11.24 7.64
C GLY A 203 -2.52 11.48 6.82
N HIS A 204 -2.42 11.60 5.49
CA HIS A 204 -3.60 11.71 4.64
C HIS A 204 -4.39 10.41 4.55
N ILE A 205 -5.69 10.56 4.33
CA ILE A 205 -6.59 9.43 4.09
C ILE A 205 -6.37 8.95 2.66
N ILE A 206 -6.19 7.64 2.50
CA ILE A 206 -6.12 7.00 1.19
C ILE A 206 -7.52 6.48 0.86
N TYR A 207 -8.07 6.93 -0.27
CA TYR A 207 -9.37 6.50 -0.76
C TYR A 207 -9.24 5.48 -1.88
N GLY A 208 -10.27 4.65 -2.02
CA GLY A 208 -10.49 3.79 -3.17
C GLY A 208 -10.79 4.61 -4.44
N PRO A 209 -11.00 3.93 -5.57
CA PRO A 209 -11.07 4.59 -6.88
C PRO A 209 -12.35 5.39 -7.09
N TYR A 210 -13.39 5.22 -6.27
CA TYR A 210 -14.67 5.90 -6.47
C TYR A 210 -14.84 7.14 -5.60
N ASP A 211 -15.44 8.18 -6.18
CA ASP A 211 -15.87 9.39 -5.48
C ASP A 211 -17.15 9.16 -4.65
N SER A 212 -17.63 10.23 -3.99
CA SER A 212 -18.86 10.18 -3.18
C SER A 212 -20.14 9.86 -3.95
N THR A 213 -20.12 9.96 -5.28
CA THR A 213 -21.24 9.68 -6.19
C THR A 213 -21.13 8.32 -6.87
N GLY A 214 -20.03 7.59 -6.65
CA GLY A 214 -19.77 6.27 -7.22
C GLY A 214 -19.18 6.29 -8.63
N ASN A 215 -18.66 7.45 -9.06
CA ASN A 215 -17.87 7.60 -10.28
C ASN A 215 -16.39 7.35 -9.97
N GLU A 216 -15.68 6.75 -10.92
CA GLU A 216 -14.23 6.55 -10.87
C GLU A 216 -13.49 7.85 -11.23
#